data_AF-A0A1Z4QEA9-F1
#
_entry.id   AF-A0A1Z4QEA9-F1
#
_cell.length_a   1.000
_cell.length_b   1.000
_cell.length_c   1.000
_cell.angle_alpha   90.00
_cell.angle_beta   90.00
_cell.angle_gamma   90.00
#
_symmetry.space_group_name_H-M   'P 1'
#
loop_
_entity.id
_entity.type
_entity.pdbx_description
1 polymer ?
#
loop_
_entity_poly.entity_id
_entity_poly.type
_entity_poly.pdbx_seq_one_letter_code
_entity_poly.pdbx_strand_id
1 'polypeptide(L)'
;MIKAMSQTGLNLFIPMELLINSLNALSLSDKRRIWQILDEAIAEAEEESREEDEATATEIQLVRNEYENGEYTTFQEYLSNQSK
;
A
#
# COMPACT_ATOMS: atom_id res chain seq x y z
N MET A 1 -18.16 29.82 4.16
CA MET A 1 -17.42 29.32 3.00
C MET A 1 -15.93 29.55 3.24
N ILE A 2 -15.14 28.48 3.37
CA ILE A 2 -13.67 28.58 3.49
C ILE A 2 -13.12 28.41 2.07
N LYS A 3 -12.43 29.44 1.58
CA LYS A 3 -11.75 29.44 0.29
C LYS A 3 -10.61 28.42 0.37
N ALA A 4 -10.67 27.34 -0.41
CA ALA A 4 -9.54 26.45 -0.58
C ALA A 4 -8.39 27.27 -1.19
N MET A 5 -7.30 27.44 -0.43
CA MET A 5 -6.08 27.99 -1.00
C MET A 5 -5.55 26.98 -2.02
N SER A 6 -5.60 27.35 -3.30
CA SER A 6 -4.92 26.63 -4.36
C SER A 6 -3.41 26.70 -4.06
N GLN A 7 -2.82 25.57 -3.64
CA GLN A 7 -1.37 25.47 -3.58
C GLN A 7 -0.84 25.58 -5.00
N THR A 8 -0.29 26.75 -5.33
CA THR A 8 0.40 26.97 -6.60
C THR A 8 1.76 26.27 -6.50
N GLY A 9 1.82 25.01 -6.94
CA GLY A 9 3.07 24.27 -7.02
C GLY A 9 3.94 24.80 -8.16
N LEU A 10 5.23 24.98 -7.90
CA LEU A 10 6.22 25.30 -8.92
C LEU A 10 6.80 23.97 -9.43
N ASN A 11 6.61 23.68 -10.72
CA ASN A 11 7.21 22.49 -11.33
C ASN A 11 8.69 22.79 -11.61
N LEU A 12 9.56 22.35 -10.71
CA LEU A 12 11.00 22.59 -10.81
C LEU A 12 11.66 21.41 -11.53
N PHE A 13 12.34 21.69 -12.64
CA PHE A 13 13.28 20.73 -13.20
C PHE A 13 14.57 20.75 -12.38
N ILE A 14 14.83 19.66 -11.65
CA ILE A 14 16.08 19.46 -10.91
C ILE A 14 16.84 18.33 -11.59
N PRO A 15 18.05 18.58 -12.13
CA PRO A 15 18.89 17.50 -12.63
C PRO A 15 19.15 16.47 -11.53
N MET A 16 19.09 15.19 -11.89
CA MET A 16 19.20 14.09 -10.93
C MET A 16 20.48 14.18 -10.08
N GLU A 17 21.61 14.49 -10.71
CA GLU A 17 22.89 14.70 -10.01
C GLU A 17 22.83 15.83 -8.97
N LEU A 18 22.13 16.93 -9.28
CA LEU A 18 21.98 18.04 -8.34
C LEU A 18 21.13 17.63 -7.14
N LEU A 19 20.08 16.84 -7.37
CA LEU A 19 19.24 16.31 -6.31
C LEU A 19 20.02 15.33 -5.41
N ILE A 20 20.81 14.40 -5.96
CA ILE A 20 21.68 13.51 -5.16
C ILE A 20 22.66 14.31 -4.31
N ASN A 21 23.33 15.31 -4.89
CA ASN A 21 24.26 16.15 -4.15
C ASN A 21 23.57 16.91 -3.02
N SER A 22 22.36 17.41 -3.27
CA SER A 22 21.54 18.10 -2.26
C SER A 22 21.13 17.15 -1.13
N LEU A 23 20.68 15.94 -1.48
CA LEU A 23 20.33 14.90 -0.50
C LEU A 23 21.54 14.50 0.35
N ASN A 24 22.72 14.38 -0.26
CA ASN A 24 23.95 14.03 0.45
C ASN A 24 24.36 15.07 1.49
N ALA A 25 24.08 16.35 1.24
CA ALA A 25 24.39 17.46 2.15
C ALA A 25 23.41 17.58 3.34
N LEU A 26 22.29 16.86 3.33
CA LEU A 26 21.29 16.93 4.39
C LEU A 26 21.78 16.35 5.72
N SER A 27 21.15 16.82 6.80
CA SER A 27 21.33 16.22 8.12
C SER A 27 20.83 14.78 8.15
N LEU A 28 21.30 13.98 9.11
CA LEU A 28 20.84 12.60 9.27
C LEU A 28 19.33 12.52 9.53
N SER A 29 18.75 13.46 10.29
CA SER A 29 17.31 13.51 10.56
C SER A 29 16.51 13.77 9.30
N ASP A 30 16.96 14.68 8.45
CA ASP A 30 16.26 15.01 7.19
C ASP A 30 16.35 13.85 6.19
N LYS A 31 17.52 13.17 6.13
CA LYS A 31 17.68 11.94 5.35
C LYS A 31 16.71 10.85 5.79
N ARG A 32 16.55 10.64 7.10
CA ARG A 32 15.59 9.67 7.65
C ARG A 32 14.15 10.01 7.29
N ARG A 33 13.77 11.29 7.35
CA ARG A 33 12.44 11.74 6.94
C ARG A 33 12.18 11.49 5.46
N ILE A 34 13.14 11.79 4.60
CA ILE A 34 13.03 11.53 3.16
C ILE A 34 12.92 10.03 2.89
N TRP A 35 13.69 9.21 3.60
CA TRP A 35 13.61 7.76 3.49
C TRP A 35 12.21 7.23 3.80
N GLN A 36 11.55 7.72 4.86
CA GLN A 36 10.17 7.33 5.18
C GLN A 36 9.18 7.70 4.07
N ILE A 37 9.29 8.92 3.53
CA ILE A 37 8.42 9.38 2.43
C ILE A 37 8.60 8.50 1.18
N LEU A 38 9.85 8.14 0.87
CA LEU A 38 10.14 7.27 -0.27
C LEU A 38 9.65 5.84 -0.04
N ASP A 39 9.80 5.30 1.16
CA ASP A 39 9.32 3.96 1.52
C ASP A 39 7.80 3.85 1.33
N GLU A 40 7.05 4.84 1.84
CA GLU A 40 5.59 4.93 1.66
C GLU A 40 5.22 5.05 0.17
N ALA A 41 5.88 5.93 -0.57
CA ALA A 41 5.58 6.13 -2.00
C ALA A 41 5.92 4.91 -2.85
N ILE A 42 6.97 4.16 -2.50
CA ILE A 42 7.32 2.91 -3.19
C ILE A 42 6.26 1.85 -2.90
N ALA A 43 5.87 1.66 -1.64
CA ALA A 43 4.84 0.68 -1.27
C ALA A 43 3.50 0.97 -1.97
N GLU A 44 3.10 2.24 -2.07
CA GLU A 44 1.89 2.65 -2.80
C GLU A 44 2.01 2.35 -4.30
N ALA A 45 3.14 2.68 -4.92
CA ALA A 45 3.36 2.40 -6.34
C ALA A 45 3.42 0.88 -6.63
N GLU A 46 3.98 0.09 -5.71
CA GLU A 46 3.97 -1.37 -5.81
C GLU A 46 2.55 -1.93 -5.73
N GLU A 47 1.70 -1.41 -4.84
CA GLU A 47 0.30 -1.81 -4.75
C GLU A 47 -0.49 -1.40 -6.00
N GLU A 48 -0.29 -0.19 -6.54
CA GLU A 48 -0.95 0.24 -7.78
C GLU A 48 -0.47 -0.57 -9.00
N SER A 49 0.80 -0.98 -8.99
CA SER A 49 1.39 -1.85 -10.02
C SER A 49 1.09 -3.34 -9.81
N ARG A 50 0.49 -3.75 -8.69
CA ARG A 50 0.07 -5.15 -8.50
C ARG A 50 -1.09 -5.43 -9.44
N GLU A 51 -0.77 -6.10 -10.54
CA GLU A 51 -1.76 -6.88 -11.27
C GLU A 51 -2.09 -8.10 -10.39
N GLU A 52 -3.36 -8.26 -10.00
CA GLU A 52 -3.83 -9.54 -9.46
C GLU A 52 -3.54 -10.60 -10.53
N ASP A 53 -2.58 -11.48 -10.27
CA ASP A 53 -2.31 -12.56 -11.20
C ASP A 53 -3.54 -13.47 -11.35
N GLU A 54 -3.69 -14.09 -12.52
CA GLU A 54 -4.86 -14.92 -12.84
C GLU A 54 -5.08 -16.04 -11.81
N ALA A 55 -4.01 -16.54 -11.19
CA ALA A 55 -4.08 -17.55 -10.14
C ALA A 55 -4.72 -16.99 -8.86
N THR A 56 -4.36 -15.78 -8.43
CA THR A 56 -4.92 -15.08 -7.28
C THR A 56 -6.40 -14.77 -7.51
N ALA A 57 -6.77 -14.28 -8.68
CA ALA A 57 -8.17 -14.03 -9.03
C ALA A 57 -9.01 -15.34 -9.02
N THR A 58 -8.42 -16.43 -9.50
CA THR A 58 -9.04 -17.77 -9.48
C THR A 58 -9.23 -18.27 -8.04
N GLU A 59 -8.23 -18.12 -7.17
CA GLU A 59 -8.31 -18.50 -5.76
C GLU A 59 -9.40 -17.71 -5.03
N ILE A 60 -9.48 -16.39 -5.24
CA ILE A 60 -10.55 -15.55 -4.69
C ILE A 60 -11.92 -16.03 -5.13
N GLN A 61 -12.08 -16.39 -6.40
CA GLN A 61 -13.36 -16.88 -6.92
C GLN A 61 -13.74 -18.25 -6.35
N LEU A 62 -12.77 -19.15 -6.14
CA LEU A 62 -12.99 -20.44 -5.48
C LEU A 62 -13.50 -20.24 -4.06
N VAL A 63 -12.84 -19.40 -3.25
CA VAL A 63 -13.25 -19.11 -1.88
C VAL A 63 -14.65 -18.48 -1.81
N ARG A 64 -15.01 -17.61 -2.77
CA ARG A 64 -16.36 -17.06 -2.87
C ARG A 64 -17.41 -18.14 -3.14
N ASN A 65 -17.12 -19.07 -4.05
CA ASN A 65 -18.02 -20.17 -4.36
C ASN A 65 -18.19 -21.10 -3.16
N GLU A 66 -17.11 -21.43 -2.45
CA GLU A 66 -17.14 -22.21 -1.20
C GLU A 66 -18.04 -21.52 -0.17
N TYR A 67 -17.91 -20.21 0.00
CA TYR A 67 -18.76 -19.44 0.91
C TYR A 67 -20.24 -19.46 0.51
N GLU A 68 -20.55 -19.25 -0.76
CA GLU A 68 -21.93 -19.31 -1.28
C GLU A 68 -22.55 -20.71 -1.12
N ASN A 69 -21.75 -21.76 -1.25
CA ASN A 69 -22.17 -23.15 -1.06
C ASN A 69 -22.29 -23.56 0.41
N GLY A 70 -21.95 -22.68 1.36
CA GLY A 70 -21.97 -23.00 2.79
C GLY A 70 -20.81 -23.88 3.24
N GLU A 71 -19.72 -23.94 2.47
CA GLU A 71 -18.50 -24.72 2.77
C GLU A 71 -17.59 -23.97 3.77
N TYR A 72 -18.20 -23.40 4.81
CA TYR A 72 -17.49 -22.73 5.90
C TYR A 72 -17.93 -23.30 7.24
N THR A 73 -17.03 -23.24 8.21
CA THR A 73 -17.35 -23.50 9.62
C THR A 73 -17.56 -22.17 10.32
N THR A 74 -18.69 -22.03 11.00
CA THR A 74 -18.93 -20.87 11.87
C THR A 74 -18.06 -20.95 13.12
N PHE A 75 -17.79 -19.80 13.71
CA PHE A 75 -17.02 -19.74 14.95
C PHE A 75 -17.66 -20.54 16.09
N GLN A 76 -19.00 -20.57 16.19
CA GLN A 76 -19.68 -21.39 17.20
C GLN A 76 -19.54 -22.89 16.94
N GLU A 77 -19.61 -23.35 15.69
CA GLU A 77 -19.41 -24.76 15.33
C GLU A 77 -17.98 -25.21 15.64
N TYR A 78 -16.98 -24.37 15.34
CA TYR A 78 -15.59 -24.61 15.70
C TYR A 78 -15.42 -24.79 17.22
N LEU A 79 -15.95 -23.85 18.02
CA LEU A 79 -15.88 -23.93 19.48
C LEU A 79 -16.56 -25.19 20.03
N SER A 80 -17.71 -25.57 19.46
CA SER A 80 -18.47 -26.76 19.88
C SER A 80 -17.74 -28.07 19.56
N ASN A 81 -16.95 -28.08 18.48
CA ASN A 81 -16.12 -29.22 18.08
C ASN A 81 -14.82 -29.34 18.89
N GLN A 82 -14.30 -28.24 19.45
CA GLN A 82 -13.12 -28.25 20.31
C GLN A 82 -13.40 -28.59 21.78
N SER A 83 -14.64 -28.46 22.24
CA SER A 83 -15.04 -28.82 23.61
C SER A 83 -15.38 -30.30 23.81
N LYS A 84 -15.12 -31.16 22.81
CA LYS A 84 -15.26 -32.62 22.87
C LYS A 84 -13.91 -33.28 23.09
#